data_AF-A0A2A7UDV8-F1
#
_entry.id   AF-A0A2A7UDV8-F1
#
_cell.length_a   1.000
_cell.length_b   1.000
_cell.length_c   1.000
_cell.angle_alpha   90.00
_cell.angle_beta   90.00
_cell.angle_gamma   90.00
#
_symmetry.space_group_name_H-M   'P 1'
#
loop_
_entity.id
_entity.type
_entity.pdbx_description
1 polymer ?
#
loop_
_entity_poly.entity_id
_entity_poly.type
_entity_poly.pdbx_seq_one_letter_code
_entity_poly.pdbx_strand_id
1 'polypeptide(L)'
;MAGRLEQGRSPAVSGAHNNGTTLRKRKLIEVALPLEAISKASKADKDRKVGTIKNIHKWFAPMPAPAWRALLFAATIDDPGDVARRAELLDIIEGLVPDNGTAPSQEALKKARAALAEQDGELPAVLDPFCGGGSTLVEAQRLGFPTVASDLNPVPALITRIETQLVPSVLGKPAVTGPGQGIEGIAGDPLAGFLAASRTTRAW
;
A
#
# COMPACT_ATOMS: atom_id res chain seq x y z
N MET A 1 60.08 -35.57 5.03
CA MET A 1 59.09 -35.01 4.07
C MET A 1 57.77 -34.83 4.81
N ALA A 2 57.05 -33.74 4.51
CA ALA A 2 55.83 -33.20 5.14
C ALA A 2 56.10 -32.48 6.49
N GLY A 3 55.96 -31.16 6.67
CA GLY A 3 55.19 -30.15 5.93
C GLY A 3 54.07 -29.60 6.83
N ARG A 4 54.41 -28.79 7.85
CA ARG A 4 53.43 -28.05 8.67
C ARG A 4 53.56 -26.56 8.36
N LEU A 5 52.50 -25.99 7.78
CA LEU A 5 52.39 -24.59 7.38
C LEU A 5 52.19 -23.71 8.62
N GLU A 6 53.17 -22.85 8.91
CA GLU A 6 53.05 -21.72 9.84
C GLU A 6 52.24 -20.62 9.15
N GLN A 7 51.02 -20.34 9.63
CA GLN A 7 50.22 -19.21 9.17
C GLN A 7 50.75 -17.92 9.79
N GLY A 8 51.33 -17.05 8.95
CA GLY A 8 51.75 -15.71 9.34
C GLY A 8 50.57 -14.82 9.72
N ARG A 9 50.67 -14.18 10.88
CA ARG A 9 49.71 -13.16 11.35
C ARG A 9 50.11 -11.80 10.74
N SER A 10 49.31 -11.31 9.79
CA SER A 10 49.44 -9.93 9.28
C SER A 10 49.10 -8.91 10.38
N PRO A 11 49.74 -7.72 10.37
CA PRO A 11 49.51 -6.69 11.36
C PRO A 11 48.12 -6.07 11.19
N ALA A 12 47.48 -5.74 12.31
CA ALA A 12 46.17 -5.10 12.32
C ALA A 12 46.27 -3.70 11.70
N VAL A 13 45.58 -3.50 10.58
CA VAL A 13 45.34 -2.17 10.01
C VAL A 13 44.38 -1.43 10.95
N SER A 14 44.85 -0.35 11.59
CA SER A 14 43.99 0.56 12.34
C SER A 14 43.15 1.39 11.37
N GLY A 15 42.05 0.79 10.89
CA GLY A 15 40.98 1.50 10.23
C GLY A 15 40.12 2.19 11.27
N ALA A 16 40.33 3.49 11.50
CA ALA A 16 39.37 4.30 12.22
C ALA A 16 38.04 4.29 11.43
N HIS A 17 37.07 3.49 11.90
CA HIS A 17 35.71 3.53 11.40
C HIS A 17 35.11 4.88 11.82
N ASN A 18 35.13 5.82 10.89
CA ASN A 18 34.43 7.08 11.04
C ASN A 18 32.92 6.76 11.02
N ASN A 19 32.35 6.49 12.20
CA ASN A 19 30.92 6.31 12.41
C ASN A 19 30.21 7.66 12.26
N GLY A 20 30.25 8.22 11.05
CA GLY A 20 29.36 9.29 10.64
C GLY A 20 27.96 8.70 10.53
N THR A 21 27.30 8.48 11.67
CA THR A 21 25.86 8.22 11.71
C THR A 21 25.18 9.47 11.17
N THR A 22 24.91 9.51 9.87
CA THR A 22 23.87 10.37 9.33
C THR A 22 22.60 9.96 10.07
N LEU A 23 22.17 10.78 11.03
CA LEU A 23 20.94 10.56 11.76
C LEU A 23 19.82 10.39 10.72
N ARG A 24 19.22 9.21 10.70
CA ARG A 24 18.07 8.90 9.84
C ARG A 24 17.02 9.99 10.04
N LYS A 25 16.53 10.60 8.95
CA LYS A 25 15.38 11.51 9.02
C LYS A 25 14.21 10.74 9.64
N ARG A 26 13.58 11.32 10.67
CA ARG A 26 12.41 10.71 11.32
C ARG A 26 11.28 10.64 10.29
N LYS A 27 10.52 9.55 10.30
CA LYS A 27 9.32 9.44 9.47
C LYS A 27 8.13 10.12 10.14
N LEU A 28 7.17 10.57 9.35
CA LEU A 28 5.99 11.28 9.86
C LEU A 28 5.23 10.43 10.89
N ILE A 29 5.12 9.12 10.66
CA ILE A 29 4.49 8.17 11.60
C ILE A 29 5.11 8.18 13.01
N GLU A 30 6.39 8.54 13.14
CA GLU A 30 7.09 8.61 14.43
C GLU A 30 6.77 9.90 15.20
N VAL A 31 6.20 10.90 14.53
CA VAL A 31 6.03 12.26 15.06
C VAL A 31 4.56 12.65 15.18
N ALA A 32 3.76 12.40 14.14
CA ALA A 32 2.37 12.80 14.10
C ALA A 32 1.53 11.90 13.19
N LEU A 33 0.31 11.60 13.63
CA LEU A 33 -0.66 10.82 12.86
C LEU A 33 -2.08 11.26 13.25
N PRO A 34 -3.00 11.49 12.30
CA PRO A 34 -4.36 11.92 12.61
C PRO A 34 -5.21 10.72 13.05
N LEU A 35 -4.94 10.22 14.26
CA LEU A 35 -5.52 8.97 14.78
C LEU A 35 -7.04 8.98 14.83
N GLU A 36 -7.66 10.12 15.14
CA GLU A 36 -9.12 10.26 15.19
C GLU A 36 -9.75 10.04 13.80
N ALA A 37 -9.21 10.69 12.77
CA ALA A 37 -9.68 10.54 11.38
C ALA A 37 -9.50 9.10 10.90
N ILE A 38 -8.31 8.50 11.13
CA ILE A 38 -8.02 7.11 10.75
C ILE A 38 -8.96 6.14 11.48
N SER A 39 -9.21 6.35 12.77
CA SER A 39 -10.07 5.47 13.58
C SER A 39 -11.53 5.58 13.13
N LYS A 40 -12.03 6.79 12.89
CA LYS A 40 -13.39 7.04 12.38
C LYS A 40 -13.59 6.36 11.02
N ALA A 41 -12.69 6.60 10.08
CA ALA A 41 -12.75 5.99 8.75
C ALA A 41 -12.62 4.47 8.80
N SER A 42 -11.75 3.92 9.66
CA SER A 42 -11.56 2.48 9.81
C SER A 42 -12.79 1.78 10.41
N LYS A 43 -13.50 2.45 11.33
CA LYS A 43 -14.78 1.95 11.85
C LYS A 43 -15.84 1.95 10.76
N ALA A 44 -15.98 3.06 10.02
CA ALA A 44 -16.92 3.16 8.91
C ALA A 44 -16.63 2.13 7.80
N ASP A 45 -15.35 1.91 7.47
CA ASP A 45 -14.92 0.84 6.58
C ASP A 45 -15.39 -0.51 7.14
N LYS A 46 -15.04 -0.87 8.38
CA LYS A 46 -15.42 -2.14 9.04
C LYS A 46 -16.93 -2.41 9.03
N ASP A 47 -17.74 -1.39 9.31
CA ASP A 47 -19.20 -1.53 9.40
C ASP A 47 -19.88 -1.68 8.03
N ARG A 48 -19.23 -1.20 6.97
CA ARG A 48 -19.72 -1.26 5.60
C ARG A 48 -19.86 -2.69 5.07
N LYS A 49 -20.99 -2.94 4.41
CA LYS A 49 -21.38 -4.26 3.87
C LYS A 49 -21.16 -4.43 2.37
N VAL A 50 -20.93 -3.34 1.64
CA VAL A 50 -20.80 -3.33 0.18
C VAL A 50 -19.75 -2.31 -0.30
N GLY A 51 -19.17 -2.55 -1.47
CA GLY A 51 -18.32 -1.55 -2.15
C GLY A 51 -16.93 -1.35 -1.56
N THR A 52 -16.42 -2.32 -0.79
CA THR A 52 -15.00 -2.38 -0.37
C THR A 52 -14.39 -3.71 -0.77
N ILE A 53 -13.06 -3.77 -0.80
CA ILE A 53 -12.30 -4.96 -1.20
C ILE A 53 -12.67 -6.21 -0.39
N LYS A 54 -12.84 -6.06 0.93
CA LYS A 54 -13.30 -7.15 1.83
C LYS A 54 -14.69 -7.69 1.51
N ASN A 55 -15.48 -6.99 0.68
CA ASN A 55 -16.80 -7.44 0.24
C ASN A 55 -16.73 -8.25 -1.07
N ILE A 56 -15.59 -8.27 -1.77
CA ILE A 56 -15.36 -9.11 -2.96
C ILE A 56 -15.27 -10.57 -2.53
N HIS A 57 -14.40 -10.84 -1.56
CA HIS A 57 -14.27 -12.14 -0.94
C HIS A 57 -13.97 -11.98 0.55
N LYS A 58 -14.68 -12.72 1.39
CA LYS A 58 -14.45 -12.69 2.84
C LYS A 58 -13.29 -13.62 3.19
N TRP A 59 -12.14 -13.05 3.51
CA TRP A 59 -11.03 -13.75 4.17
C TRP A 59 -10.94 -13.34 5.64
N PHE A 60 -10.33 -14.17 6.48
CA PHE A 60 -10.19 -13.85 7.91
C PHE A 60 -9.24 -12.65 8.12
N ALA A 61 -9.46 -11.95 9.24
CA ALA A 61 -8.66 -10.80 9.68
C ALA A 61 -8.45 -9.67 8.62
N PRO A 62 -9.51 -9.14 7.97
CA PRO A 62 -9.34 -8.04 7.03
C PRO A 62 -8.93 -6.76 7.77
N MET A 63 -7.71 -6.29 7.50
CA MET A 63 -7.23 -5.02 8.01
C MET A 63 -7.95 -3.85 7.29
N PRO A 64 -8.38 -2.80 8.01
CA PRO A 64 -9.09 -1.67 7.41
C PRO A 64 -8.26 -0.96 6.34
N ALA A 65 -8.83 -0.79 5.16
CA ALA A 65 -8.19 -0.07 4.07
C ALA A 65 -7.77 1.37 4.44
N PRO A 66 -8.55 2.16 5.22
CA PRO A 66 -8.11 3.49 5.64
C PRO A 66 -6.83 3.48 6.47
N ALA A 67 -6.68 2.50 7.37
CA ALA A 67 -5.48 2.36 8.18
C ALA A 67 -4.25 2.10 7.31
N TRP A 68 -4.32 1.16 6.35
CA TRP A 68 -3.19 0.89 5.47
C TRP A 68 -2.79 2.09 4.62
N ARG A 69 -3.75 2.84 4.06
CA ARG A 69 -3.46 4.08 3.30
C ARG A 69 -2.65 5.08 4.12
N ALA A 70 -3.11 5.36 5.33
CA ALA A 70 -2.45 6.30 6.22
C ALA A 70 -1.05 5.80 6.65
N LEU A 71 -0.94 4.52 7.02
CA LEU A 71 0.32 3.93 7.49
C LEU A 71 1.37 3.87 6.38
N LEU A 72 1.01 3.45 5.16
CA LEU A 72 1.94 3.38 4.04
C LEU A 72 2.49 4.77 3.68
N PHE A 73 1.63 5.79 3.66
CA PHE A 73 2.05 7.17 3.42
C PHE A 73 2.96 7.68 4.55
N ALA A 74 2.50 7.60 5.80
CA ALA A 74 3.19 8.15 6.96
C ALA A 74 4.50 7.44 7.31
N ALA A 75 4.62 6.14 6.99
CA ALA A 75 5.86 5.37 7.18
C ALA A 75 6.92 5.69 6.12
N THR A 76 6.51 6.23 4.97
CA THR A 76 7.43 6.53 3.86
C THR A 76 7.90 7.98 3.90
N ILE A 77 7.00 8.92 4.20
CA ILE A 77 7.32 10.34 4.17
C ILE A 77 8.12 10.78 5.42
N ASP A 78 9.17 11.57 5.20
CA ASP A 78 9.95 12.18 6.28
C ASP A 78 9.13 13.24 7.03
N ASP A 79 9.34 13.37 8.34
CA ASP A 79 8.88 14.51 9.11
C ASP A 79 9.64 15.77 8.65
N PRO A 80 8.94 16.84 8.24
CA PRO A 80 9.58 18.04 7.69
C PRO A 80 10.28 18.88 8.76
N GLY A 81 10.09 18.58 10.05
CA GLY A 81 10.64 19.34 11.17
C GLY A 81 9.83 20.59 11.51
N ASP A 82 9.22 21.27 10.53
CA ASP A 82 8.38 22.45 10.74
C ASP A 82 6.88 22.11 10.90
N VAL A 83 6.16 22.99 11.60
CA VAL A 83 4.75 22.78 11.96
C VAL A 83 3.81 22.95 10.76
N ALA A 84 4.11 23.89 9.86
CA ALA A 84 3.22 24.21 8.74
C ALA A 84 3.17 23.08 7.72
N ARG A 85 4.34 22.61 7.25
CA ARG A 85 4.42 21.49 6.33
C ARG A 85 3.90 20.20 6.97
N ARG A 86 4.13 20.00 8.28
CA ARG A 86 3.56 18.84 8.98
C ARG A 86 2.04 18.86 8.94
N ALA A 87 1.40 20.01 9.18
CA ALA A 87 -0.05 20.14 9.08
C ALA A 87 -0.56 19.78 7.67
N GLU A 88 0.11 20.26 6.61
CA GLU A 88 -0.24 19.91 5.23
C GLU A 88 -0.15 18.39 4.97
N LEU A 89 0.89 17.72 5.50
CA LEU A 89 1.03 16.27 5.37
C LEU A 89 -0.08 15.51 6.13
N LEU A 90 -0.52 16.02 7.27
CA LEU A 90 -1.65 15.47 8.02
C LEU A 90 -2.97 15.66 7.24
N ASP A 91 -3.17 16.82 6.61
CA ASP A 91 -4.33 17.07 5.73
C ASP A 91 -4.36 16.11 4.52
N ILE A 92 -3.19 15.78 3.97
CA ILE A 92 -3.08 14.74 2.92
C ILE A 92 -3.55 13.39 3.46
N ILE A 93 -3.12 12.99 4.67
CA ILE A 93 -3.58 11.74 5.28
C ILE A 93 -5.09 11.76 5.50
N GLU A 94 -5.66 12.85 6.00
CA GLU A 94 -7.12 12.99 6.17
C GLU A 94 -7.88 12.85 4.84
N GLY A 95 -7.37 13.46 3.76
CA GLY A 95 -7.90 13.26 2.42
C GLY A 95 -7.77 11.81 1.91
N LEU A 96 -6.74 11.09 2.36
CA LEU A 96 -6.58 9.66 2.10
C LEU A 96 -7.53 8.79 2.92
N VAL A 97 -8.16 9.28 4.00
CA VAL A 97 -9.07 8.50 4.85
C VAL A 97 -10.48 9.10 4.96
N PRO A 98 -11.30 9.05 3.88
CA PRO A 98 -12.67 9.54 3.92
C PRO A 98 -13.45 8.96 5.12
N ASP A 99 -14.17 9.82 5.83
CA ASP A 99 -14.81 9.48 7.09
C ASP A 99 -15.92 8.41 6.98
N ASN A 100 -16.48 8.28 5.78
CA ASN A 100 -17.43 7.24 5.40
C ASN A 100 -16.78 5.87 5.09
N GLY A 101 -15.45 5.77 5.18
CA GLY A 101 -14.69 4.54 4.96
C GLY A 101 -14.57 4.11 3.49
N THR A 102 -14.87 4.98 2.51
CA THR A 102 -14.68 4.66 1.08
C THR A 102 -13.20 4.66 0.67
N ALA A 103 -12.96 4.24 -0.57
CA ALA A 103 -11.76 4.60 -1.29
C ALA A 103 -11.59 6.14 -1.34
N PRO A 104 -10.34 6.65 -1.32
CA PRO A 104 -10.06 8.07 -1.46
C PRO A 104 -10.36 8.57 -2.88
N SER A 105 -10.52 9.87 -3.04
CA SER A 105 -10.72 10.49 -4.36
C SER A 105 -9.43 10.44 -5.19
N GLN A 106 -9.56 10.56 -6.51
CA GLN A 106 -8.39 10.64 -7.40
C GLN A 106 -7.52 11.86 -7.08
N GLU A 107 -8.13 12.98 -6.69
CA GLU A 107 -7.40 14.17 -6.27
C GLU A 107 -6.61 13.94 -4.98
N ALA A 108 -7.17 13.23 -4.00
CA ALA A 108 -6.44 12.87 -2.77
C ALA A 108 -5.25 11.95 -3.08
N LEU A 109 -5.45 10.94 -3.95
CA LEU A 109 -4.36 10.06 -4.39
C LEU A 109 -3.27 10.81 -5.15
N LYS A 110 -3.66 11.76 -6.03
CA LYS A 110 -2.72 12.59 -6.77
C LYS A 110 -1.87 13.45 -5.84
N LYS A 111 -2.48 14.10 -4.84
CA LYS A 111 -1.76 14.87 -3.82
C LYS A 111 -0.78 14.01 -3.02
N ALA A 112 -1.22 12.84 -2.57
CA ALA A 112 -0.36 11.91 -1.83
C ALA A 112 0.82 11.41 -2.66
N ARG A 113 0.57 11.00 -3.92
CA ARG A 113 1.62 10.57 -4.85
C ARG A 113 2.61 11.70 -5.16
N ALA A 114 2.14 12.94 -5.28
CA ALA A 114 3.01 14.09 -5.48
C ALA A 114 3.94 14.32 -4.27
N ALA A 115 3.39 14.31 -3.05
CA ALA A 115 4.19 14.45 -1.83
C ALA A 115 5.19 13.30 -1.64
N LEU A 116 4.83 12.08 -2.02
CA LEU A 116 5.74 10.93 -2.04
C LEU A 116 6.86 11.09 -3.08
N ALA A 117 6.55 11.62 -4.26
CA ALA A 117 7.53 11.84 -5.33
C ALA A 117 8.50 13.00 -5.04
N GLU A 118 8.17 13.89 -4.10
CA GLU A 118 9.08 14.93 -3.59
C GLU A 118 10.17 14.36 -2.67
N GLN A 119 10.05 13.11 -2.20
CA GLN A 119 11.06 12.47 -1.38
C GLN A 119 12.29 12.08 -2.20
N ASP A 120 13.47 12.11 -1.58
CA ASP A 120 14.69 11.64 -2.21
C ASP A 120 14.66 10.11 -2.37
N GLY A 121 14.69 9.64 -3.62
CA GLY A 121 14.81 8.21 -3.96
C GLY A 121 13.52 7.58 -4.52
N GLU A 122 13.64 6.30 -4.87
CA GLU A 122 12.49 5.52 -5.36
C GLU A 122 11.60 5.05 -4.23
N LEU A 123 10.31 4.82 -4.54
CA LEU A 123 9.39 4.22 -3.60
C LEU A 123 9.86 2.81 -3.21
N PRO A 124 9.93 2.48 -1.91
CA PRO A 124 10.32 1.15 -1.48
C PRO A 124 9.27 0.11 -1.92
N ALA A 125 9.69 -1.13 -2.13
CA ALA A 125 8.75 -2.21 -2.36
C ALA A 125 7.99 -2.56 -1.07
N VAL A 126 6.67 -2.69 -1.16
CA VAL A 126 5.81 -3.18 -0.07
C VAL A 126 5.69 -4.70 -0.20
N LEU A 127 6.25 -5.41 0.77
CA LEU A 127 6.16 -6.86 0.88
C LEU A 127 5.12 -7.25 1.95
N ASP A 128 4.13 -8.03 1.55
CA ASP A 128 3.20 -8.68 2.49
C ASP A 128 3.31 -10.21 2.36
N PRO A 129 4.03 -10.89 3.27
CA PRO A 129 4.24 -12.33 3.19
C PRO A 129 3.03 -13.16 3.67
N PHE A 130 1.96 -12.50 4.13
CA PHE A 130 0.71 -13.11 4.58
C PHE A 130 -0.48 -12.30 4.04
N CYS A 131 -0.51 -12.15 2.71
CA CYS A 131 -1.32 -11.11 2.06
C CYS A 131 -2.82 -11.24 2.27
N GLY A 132 -3.32 -12.44 2.62
CA GLY A 132 -4.71 -12.63 2.99
C GLY A 132 -5.69 -12.09 1.93
N GLY A 133 -6.54 -11.16 2.35
CA GLY A 133 -7.52 -10.49 1.49
C GLY A 133 -6.99 -9.27 0.72
N GLY A 134 -5.68 -9.12 0.53
CA GLY A 134 -5.11 -8.17 -0.43
C GLY A 134 -5.09 -6.68 -0.03
N SER A 135 -5.68 -6.28 1.10
CA SER A 135 -5.81 -4.87 1.50
C SER A 135 -4.51 -4.08 1.46
N THR A 136 -3.43 -4.63 2.03
CA THR A 136 -2.13 -3.95 2.08
C THR A 136 -1.64 -3.63 0.66
N LEU A 137 -1.77 -4.59 -0.26
CA LEU A 137 -1.27 -4.49 -1.63
C LEU A 137 -2.12 -3.53 -2.47
N VAL A 138 -3.44 -3.60 -2.34
CA VAL A 138 -4.36 -2.70 -3.08
C VAL A 138 -4.10 -1.25 -2.69
N GLU A 139 -3.98 -0.97 -1.40
CA GLU A 139 -3.72 0.40 -0.93
C GLU A 139 -2.29 0.87 -1.24
N ALA A 140 -1.31 -0.04 -1.26
CA ALA A 140 0.05 0.26 -1.71
C ALA A 140 0.10 0.61 -3.21
N GLN A 141 -0.53 -0.19 -4.07
CA GLN A 141 -0.60 0.12 -5.50
C GLN A 141 -1.35 1.44 -5.77
N ARG A 142 -2.38 1.76 -4.98
CA ARG A 142 -3.05 3.07 -5.03
C ARG A 142 -2.12 4.24 -4.76
N LEU A 143 -1.13 4.08 -3.90
CA LEU A 143 -0.13 5.12 -3.64
C LEU A 143 1.08 5.05 -4.57
N GLY A 144 1.13 4.06 -5.47
CA GLY A 144 2.18 3.91 -6.48
C GLY A 144 3.37 3.05 -6.04
N PHE A 145 3.29 2.38 -4.89
CA PHE A 145 4.36 1.49 -4.44
C PHE A 145 4.47 0.24 -5.33
N PRO A 146 5.69 -0.24 -5.63
CA PRO A 146 5.90 -1.61 -6.06
C PRO A 146 5.41 -2.57 -4.98
N THR A 147 4.70 -3.62 -5.35
CA THR A 147 4.13 -4.57 -4.39
C THR A 147 4.58 -6.00 -4.66
N VAL A 148 4.90 -6.71 -3.59
CA VAL A 148 5.21 -8.14 -3.58
C VAL A 148 4.36 -8.80 -2.51
N ALA A 149 3.73 -9.92 -2.84
CA ALA A 149 2.87 -10.63 -1.92
C ALA A 149 3.11 -12.14 -2.00
N SER A 150 2.97 -12.80 -0.86
CA SER A 150 2.85 -14.24 -0.77
C SER A 150 1.82 -14.63 0.26
N ASP A 151 1.34 -15.86 0.16
CA ASP A 151 0.60 -16.53 1.22
C ASP A 151 0.87 -18.03 1.10
N LEU A 152 0.91 -18.73 2.23
CA LEU A 152 1.03 -20.19 2.23
C LEU A 152 -0.24 -20.84 1.68
N ASN A 153 -1.40 -20.24 1.99
CA ASN A 153 -2.68 -20.75 1.54
C ASN A 153 -2.94 -20.30 0.09
N PRO A 154 -3.27 -21.22 -0.84
CA PRO A 154 -3.50 -20.87 -2.24
C PRO A 154 -4.73 -19.96 -2.44
N VAL A 155 -5.69 -19.98 -1.52
CA VAL A 155 -6.91 -19.16 -1.61
C VAL A 155 -6.63 -17.66 -1.49
N PRO A 156 -5.98 -17.14 -0.42
CA PRO A 156 -5.62 -15.72 -0.30
C PRO A 156 -4.60 -15.28 -1.34
N ALA A 157 -3.69 -16.17 -1.76
CA ALA A 157 -2.80 -15.90 -2.88
C ALA A 157 -3.60 -15.63 -4.18
N LEU A 158 -4.65 -16.41 -4.44
CA LEU A 158 -5.54 -16.19 -5.59
C LEU A 158 -6.39 -14.92 -5.43
N ILE A 159 -6.99 -14.69 -4.25
CA ILE A 159 -7.78 -13.48 -3.96
C ILE A 159 -6.93 -12.23 -4.21
N THR A 160 -5.76 -12.16 -3.59
CA THR A 160 -4.84 -11.03 -3.74
C THR A 160 -4.41 -10.85 -5.19
N ARG A 161 -4.13 -11.93 -5.93
CA ARG A 161 -3.81 -11.86 -7.37
C ARG A 161 -4.97 -11.29 -8.18
N ILE A 162 -6.21 -11.70 -7.90
CA ILE A 162 -7.39 -11.19 -8.61
C ILE A 162 -7.49 -9.68 -8.38
N GLU A 163 -7.42 -9.23 -7.13
CA GLU A 163 -7.60 -7.83 -6.77
C GLU A 163 -6.49 -6.91 -7.29
N THR A 164 -5.24 -7.39 -7.28
CA THR A 164 -4.05 -6.56 -7.57
C THR A 164 -3.54 -6.68 -9.01
N GLN A 165 -3.92 -7.72 -9.75
CA GLN A 165 -3.42 -7.97 -11.11
C GLN A 165 -4.55 -8.17 -12.11
N LEU A 166 -5.44 -9.14 -11.87
CA LEU A 166 -6.45 -9.52 -12.87
C LEU A 166 -7.46 -8.40 -13.11
N VAL A 167 -8.11 -7.91 -12.05
CA VAL A 167 -9.15 -6.88 -12.16
C VAL A 167 -8.60 -5.60 -12.79
N PRO A 168 -7.46 -5.05 -12.35
CA PRO A 168 -6.81 -3.92 -13.03
C PRO A 168 -6.55 -4.16 -14.52
N SER A 169 -6.13 -5.37 -14.89
CA SER A 169 -5.77 -5.69 -16.28
C SER A 169 -6.96 -5.76 -17.24
N VAL A 170 -8.18 -5.98 -16.74
CA VAL A 170 -9.40 -6.11 -17.56
C VAL A 170 -10.37 -4.94 -17.39
N LEU A 171 -10.12 -4.06 -16.42
CA LEU A 171 -10.97 -2.92 -16.12
C LEU A 171 -11.13 -1.99 -17.33
N GLY A 172 -12.38 -1.74 -17.73
CA GLY A 172 -12.70 -0.86 -18.86
C GLY A 172 -12.43 -1.48 -20.25
N LYS A 173 -11.99 -2.73 -20.32
CA LYS A 173 -11.86 -3.47 -21.58
C LYS A 173 -13.22 -4.04 -22.01
N PRO A 174 -13.49 -4.16 -23.33
CA PRO A 174 -14.71 -4.78 -23.81
C PRO A 174 -14.78 -6.25 -23.37
N ALA A 175 -16.00 -6.77 -23.20
CA ALA A 175 -16.21 -8.18 -22.95
C ALA A 175 -15.65 -9.03 -24.11
N VAL A 176 -15.01 -10.15 -23.78
CA VAL A 176 -14.45 -11.08 -24.77
C VAL A 176 -15.54 -11.65 -25.68
N THR A 177 -16.78 -11.75 -25.17
CA THR A 177 -17.96 -12.26 -25.90
C THR A 177 -18.63 -11.22 -26.81
N GLY A 178 -18.08 -10.00 -26.92
CA GLY A 178 -18.65 -8.93 -27.72
C GLY A 178 -19.73 -8.10 -26.99
N PRO A 179 -20.33 -7.09 -27.64
CA PRO A 179 -21.16 -6.07 -26.98
C PRO A 179 -22.52 -6.54 -26.47
N GLY A 180 -22.90 -7.81 -26.67
CA GLY A 180 -24.32 -8.18 -26.79
C GLY A 180 -24.81 -9.37 -25.97
N GLN A 181 -23.97 -10.08 -25.22
CA GLN A 181 -24.46 -11.16 -24.35
C GLN A 181 -23.78 -11.07 -22.98
N GLY A 182 -24.24 -10.09 -22.19
CA GLY A 182 -24.20 -10.27 -20.75
C GLY A 182 -24.97 -11.54 -20.39
N ILE A 183 -24.62 -12.18 -19.28
CA ILE A 183 -25.33 -13.38 -18.84
C ILE A 183 -26.80 -12.98 -18.60
N GLU A 184 -27.72 -13.65 -19.28
CA GLU A 184 -29.16 -13.40 -19.20
C GLU A 184 -29.61 -13.45 -17.72
N GLY A 185 -30.26 -12.39 -17.25
CA GLY A 185 -30.71 -12.26 -15.85
C GLY A 185 -29.77 -11.50 -14.89
N ILE A 186 -28.61 -11.02 -15.34
CA ILE A 186 -27.76 -10.11 -14.54
C ILE A 186 -28.06 -8.66 -14.93
N ALA A 187 -28.98 -8.01 -14.20
CA ALA A 187 -29.32 -6.60 -14.39
C ALA A 187 -28.46 -5.68 -13.50
N GLY A 188 -27.88 -4.63 -14.11
CA GLY A 188 -27.09 -3.60 -13.43
C GLY A 188 -25.59 -3.88 -13.38
N ASP A 189 -24.80 -2.90 -12.93
CA ASP A 189 -23.38 -3.07 -12.58
C ASP A 189 -23.25 -3.24 -11.06
N PRO A 190 -23.48 -4.45 -10.51
CA PRO A 190 -23.29 -4.72 -9.08
C PRO A 190 -21.83 -4.54 -8.63
N LEU A 191 -20.91 -4.35 -9.58
CA LEU A 191 -19.50 -4.13 -9.35
C LEU A 191 -19.12 -2.65 -9.43
N ALA A 192 -20.03 -1.69 -9.59
CA ALA A 192 -19.67 -0.27 -9.70
C ALA A 192 -18.75 0.23 -8.55
N GLY A 193 -19.02 -0.21 -7.31
CA GLY A 193 -18.16 0.06 -6.15
C GLY A 193 -16.82 -0.66 -6.18
N PHE A 194 -16.77 -1.85 -6.78
CA PHE A 194 -15.56 -2.64 -7.03
C PHE A 194 -14.69 -2.04 -8.14
N LEU A 195 -15.32 -1.55 -9.22
CA LEU A 195 -14.64 -0.83 -10.29
C LEU A 195 -14.07 0.49 -9.74
N ALA A 196 -14.81 1.20 -8.88
CA ALA A 196 -14.27 2.36 -8.17
C ALA A 196 -13.03 2.02 -7.32
N ALA A 197 -13.03 0.85 -6.68
CA ALA A 197 -11.89 0.38 -5.90
C ALA A 197 -10.66 -0.01 -6.75
N SER A 198 -10.88 -0.52 -7.97
CA SER A 198 -9.83 -1.01 -8.89
C SER A 198 -9.35 0.01 -9.93
N ARG A 199 -10.04 1.14 -10.11
CA ARG A 199 -9.69 2.25 -11.05
C ARG A 199 -8.34 2.94 -10.82
N THR A 200 -7.55 2.51 -9.85
CA THR A 200 -6.38 3.25 -9.33
C THR A 200 -5.04 2.62 -9.67
N THR A 201 -5.05 1.41 -10.23
CA THR A 201 -3.85 0.65 -10.57
C THR A 201 -3.68 0.69 -12.08
N ARG A 202 -2.69 1.44 -12.56
CA ARG A 202 -2.21 1.24 -13.93
C ARG A 202 -1.50 -0.11 -13.92
N ALA A 203 -2.11 -1.10 -14.55
CA ALA A 203 -1.40 -2.29 -14.97
C ALA A 203 -0.28 -1.85 -15.93
N TRP A 204 0.91 -2.40 -15.70
CA TRP A 204 2.09 -2.24 -16.56
C TRP A 204 1.78 -2.58 -18.02
#